data_AF-A0A932HN76-F1
#
_entry.id   AF-A0A932HN76-F1
#
_cell.length_a   1.000
_cell.length_b   1.000
_cell.length_c   1.000
_cell.angle_alpha   90.00
_cell.angle_beta   90.00
_cell.angle_gamma   90.00
#
_symmetry.space_group_name_H-M   'P 1'
#
loop_
_entity.id
_entity.type
_entity.pdbx_description
1 polymer ?
#
loop_
_entity_poly.entity_id
_entity_poly.type
_entity_poly.pdbx_seq_one_letter_code
_entity_poly.pdbx_strand_id
1 'polypeptide(L)'
;MAEHLINTESYSIPELILFGIGCFMWVIVYIMYVRHIFRHKMIGMPVFAAASNFGWEFVWGFVQPYTDMGTLFLWGYRAWFLIDIIIFYGLIRHGAEQVSIPSVKNYFKPLIAFTAMCWGFLYYFFKIQGFDTPIGANSAYIAQILISILYLLLILRHHKLVWSSYAISWLRSLGTGFISIFMVLHYPDNYFLLTLCALSAVIDGVYLVVFHHRMTVDHAIATGG
;
A
#
# COMPACT_ATOMS: atom_id res chain seq x y z
N MET A 1 17.92 7.04 25.04
CA MET A 1 16.50 7.43 24.99
C MET A 1 15.70 6.25 25.52
N ALA A 2 14.81 6.46 26.48
CA ALA A 2 14.00 5.36 27.00
C ALA A 2 13.25 4.72 25.83
N GLU A 3 13.49 3.43 25.56
CA GLU A 3 12.72 2.69 24.57
C GLU A 3 11.32 2.49 25.12
N HIS A 4 10.43 3.45 24.83
CA HIS A 4 9.02 3.27 25.10
C HIS A 4 8.48 2.22 24.11
N LEU A 5 7.83 1.19 24.66
CA LEU A 5 7.18 0.15 23.85
C LEU A 5 6.18 0.78 22.87
N ILE A 6 5.44 1.77 23.36
CA ILE A 6 4.51 2.63 22.62
C ILE A 6 4.73 4.05 23.14
N ASN A 7 4.89 5.02 22.24
CA ASN A 7 5.00 6.42 22.61
C ASN A 7 3.61 7.03 22.81
N THR A 8 3.20 7.20 24.06
CA THR A 8 1.94 7.88 24.44
C THR A 8 2.13 9.36 24.80
N GLU A 9 3.36 9.88 24.74
CA GLU A 9 3.67 11.27 25.02
C GLU A 9 3.42 12.14 23.78
N SER A 10 3.83 11.64 22.61
CA SER A 10 3.61 12.31 21.33
C SER A 10 2.28 11.91 20.69
N TYR A 11 1.76 10.72 20.97
CA TYR A 11 0.53 10.18 20.36
C TYR A 11 -0.53 9.87 21.41
N SER A 12 -1.74 10.39 21.21
CA SER A 12 -2.86 10.07 22.08
C SER A 12 -3.35 8.63 21.87
N ILE A 13 -3.95 8.04 22.92
CA ILE A 13 -4.51 6.68 22.85
C ILE A 13 -5.54 6.53 21.71
N PRO A 14 -6.49 7.48 21.50
CA PRO A 14 -7.43 7.37 20.38
C PRO A 14 -6.75 7.38 19.00
N GLU A 15 -5.70 8.19 18.83
CA GLU A 15 -4.91 8.25 17.59
C GLU A 15 -4.21 6.92 17.30
N LEU A 16 -3.58 6.33 18.32
CA LEU A 16 -2.92 5.02 18.20
C LEU A 16 -3.91 3.90 17.88
N ILE A 17 -5.12 3.95 18.46
CA ILE A 17 -6.20 2.99 18.15
C ILE A 17 -6.66 3.15 16.70
N LEU A 18 -6.91 4.38 16.24
CA LEU A 18 -7.30 4.66 14.86
C LEU A 18 -6.25 4.14 13.86
N PHE A 19 -4.99 4.46 14.11
CA PHE A 19 -3.87 3.99 13.30
C PHE A 19 -3.78 2.46 13.31
N GLY A 20 -3.86 1.84 14.50
CA GLY A 20 -3.82 0.39 14.66
C GLY A 20 -4.95 -0.35 13.94
N ILE A 21 -6.19 0.18 13.98
CA ILE A 21 -7.33 -0.37 13.22
C ILE A 21 -7.04 -0.31 11.72
N GLY A 22 -6.55 0.83 11.24
CA GLY A 22 -6.17 1.01 9.84
C GLY A 22 -5.09 0.02 9.40
N CYS A 23 -4.03 -0.13 10.19
CA CYS A 23 -2.96 -1.11 9.96
C CYS A 23 -3.51 -2.54 9.96
N PHE A 24 -4.38 -2.90 10.90
CA PHE A 24 -4.97 -4.23 10.98
C PHE A 24 -5.79 -4.58 9.74
N MET A 25 -6.60 -3.65 9.23
CA MET A 25 -7.34 -3.82 7.97
C MET A 25 -6.39 -4.07 6.79
N TRP A 26 -5.28 -3.33 6.73
CA TRP A 26 -4.26 -3.52 5.71
C TRP A 26 -3.52 -4.86 5.85
N VAL A 27 -3.23 -5.32 7.06
CA VAL A 27 -2.65 -6.66 7.28
C VAL A 27 -3.56 -7.75 6.72
N ILE A 28 -4.88 -7.64 6.90
CA ILE A 28 -5.84 -8.58 6.30
C ILE A 28 -5.72 -8.54 4.77
N VAL A 29 -5.68 -7.35 4.16
CA VAL A 29 -5.50 -7.18 2.71
C VAL A 29 -4.21 -7.84 2.22
N TYR A 30 -3.11 -7.66 2.93
CA TYR A 30 -1.82 -8.26 2.60
C TYR A 30 -1.86 -9.79 2.68
N ILE A 31 -2.48 -10.35 3.72
CA ILE A 31 -2.70 -11.80 3.84
C ILE A 31 -3.56 -12.30 2.65
N MET A 32 -4.58 -11.55 2.26
CA MET A 32 -5.40 -11.89 1.08
C MET A 32 -4.58 -11.89 -0.20
N TYR A 33 -3.69 -10.91 -0.42
CA TYR A 33 -2.77 -10.90 -1.56
C TYR A 33 -1.86 -12.11 -1.55
N VAL A 34 -1.20 -12.40 -0.43
CA VAL A 34 -0.31 -13.56 -0.30
C VAL A 34 -1.05 -14.86 -0.60
N ARG A 35 -2.24 -15.06 -0.02
CA ARG A 35 -3.09 -16.23 -0.31
C ARG A 35 -3.48 -16.31 -1.78
N HIS A 36 -3.81 -15.18 -2.41
CA HIS A 36 -4.14 -15.13 -3.82
C HIS A 36 -2.94 -15.50 -4.71
N ILE A 37 -1.75 -14.98 -4.40
CA ILE A 37 -0.50 -15.30 -5.11
C ILE A 37 -0.24 -16.81 -5.05
N PHE A 38 -0.35 -17.43 -3.87
CA PHE A 38 -0.08 -18.87 -3.73
C PHE A 38 -1.13 -19.75 -4.40
N ARG A 39 -2.42 -19.39 -4.30
CA ARG A 39 -3.51 -20.21 -4.87
C ARG A 39 -3.64 -20.06 -6.37
N HIS A 40 -3.53 -18.84 -6.87
CA HIS A 40 -3.83 -18.52 -8.26
C HIS A 40 -2.58 -18.25 -9.10
N LYS A 41 -1.38 -18.21 -8.49
CA LYS A 41 -0.11 -17.91 -9.17
C LYS A 41 -0.16 -16.59 -9.95
N MET A 42 -0.88 -15.63 -9.39
CA MET A 42 -1.24 -14.38 -10.03
C MET A 42 -1.14 -13.24 -9.03
N ILE A 43 -0.56 -12.11 -9.47
CA ILE A 43 -0.38 -10.92 -8.65
C ILE A 43 -1.64 -10.05 -8.76
N GLY A 44 -2.32 -9.84 -7.63
CA GLY A 44 -3.50 -8.96 -7.56
C GLY A 44 -3.13 -7.48 -7.38
N MET A 45 -1.98 -7.21 -6.78
CA MET A 45 -1.50 -5.84 -6.53
C MET A 45 -0.77 -5.27 -7.75
N PRO A 46 -0.90 -3.96 -8.04
CA PRO A 46 -0.10 -3.31 -9.06
C PRO A 46 1.41 -3.51 -8.82
N VAL A 47 2.09 -4.03 -9.84
CA VAL A 47 3.50 -4.46 -9.77
C VAL A 47 4.46 -3.36 -9.32
N PHE A 48 4.25 -2.13 -9.80
CA PHE A 48 5.09 -0.98 -9.45
C PHE A 48 4.80 -0.46 -8.05
N ALA A 49 3.57 -0.59 -7.57
CA ALA A 49 3.24 -0.25 -6.20
C ALA A 49 3.85 -1.24 -5.20
N ALA A 50 3.85 -2.54 -5.53
CA ALA A 50 4.51 -3.54 -4.69
C ALA A 50 6.03 -3.29 -4.58
N ALA A 51 6.68 -2.86 -5.68
CA ALA A 51 8.09 -2.48 -5.65
C ALA A 51 8.36 -1.23 -4.80
N SER A 52 7.45 -0.26 -4.84
CA SER A 52 7.49 0.95 -4.00
C SER A 52 7.34 0.59 -2.51
N ASN A 53 6.31 -0.18 -2.13
CA ASN A 53 6.12 -0.61 -0.74
C ASN A 53 7.30 -1.41 -0.19
N PHE A 54 7.84 -2.35 -0.97
CA PHE A 54 9.02 -3.11 -0.58
C PHE A 54 10.21 -2.20 -0.22
N GLY A 55 10.45 -1.15 -1.03
CA GLY A 55 11.49 -0.15 -0.75
C GLY A 55 11.19 0.70 0.48
N TRP A 56 9.93 1.09 0.67
CA TRP A 56 9.48 1.90 1.81
C TRP A 56 9.65 1.16 3.14
N GLU A 57 9.15 -0.07 3.22
CA GLU A 57 9.22 -0.91 4.43
C GLU A 57 10.66 -1.27 4.79
N PHE A 58 11.54 -1.44 3.80
CA PHE A 58 12.97 -1.62 4.05
C PHE A 58 13.58 -0.39 4.74
N VAL A 59 13.34 0.81 4.19
CA VAL A 59 13.92 2.06 4.71
C VAL A 59 13.36 2.40 6.08
N TRP A 60 12.06 2.25 6.30
CA TRP A 60 11.42 2.59 7.57
C TRP A 60 11.60 1.51 8.65
N GLY A 61 11.73 0.23 8.28
CA GLY A 61 11.95 -0.87 9.21
C GLY A 61 13.41 -1.05 9.65
N PHE A 62 14.39 -0.72 8.81
CA PHE A 62 15.80 -1.08 9.03
C PHE A 62 16.78 0.08 9.04
N VAL A 63 16.47 1.22 8.42
CA VAL A 63 17.39 2.37 8.31
C VAL A 63 17.05 3.43 9.36
N GLN A 64 18.07 3.95 10.04
CA GLN A 64 17.93 5.06 11.00
C GLN A 64 17.70 6.41 10.30
N PRO A 65 17.01 7.39 10.94
CA PRO A 65 16.38 7.33 12.26
C PRO A 65 15.14 6.41 12.28
N TYR A 66 14.89 5.73 13.41
CA TYR A 66 13.69 4.89 13.55
C TYR A 66 12.46 5.73 13.92
N THR A 67 11.27 5.14 13.72
CA THR A 67 10.02 5.76 14.13
C THR A 67 10.00 6.10 15.61
N ASP A 68 9.42 7.24 15.94
CA ASP A 68 9.18 7.75 17.28
C ASP A 68 7.88 7.20 17.91
N MET A 69 7.09 6.40 17.19
CA MET A 69 5.89 5.74 17.74
C MET A 69 6.20 4.64 18.78
N GLY A 70 7.47 4.22 18.88
CA GLY A 70 7.94 3.24 19.84
C GLY A 70 8.30 1.88 19.22
N THR A 71 8.88 1.02 20.05
CA THR A 71 9.49 -0.25 19.59
C THR A 71 8.47 -1.20 18.98
N LEU A 72 7.22 -1.21 19.45
CA LEU A 72 6.15 -2.05 18.90
C LEU A 72 5.87 -1.74 17.42
N PHE A 73 5.75 -0.46 17.06
CA PHE A 73 5.47 -0.03 15.70
C PHE A 73 6.66 -0.26 14.77
N LEU A 74 7.88 -0.09 15.27
CA LEU A 74 9.10 -0.44 14.53
C LEU A 74 9.12 -1.93 14.16
N TRP A 75 8.78 -2.83 15.09
CA TRP A 75 8.63 -4.25 14.80
C TRP A 75 7.46 -4.53 13.85
N GLY A 76 6.41 -3.70 13.90
CA GLY A 76 5.33 -3.69 12.92
C GLY A 76 5.83 -3.51 11.49
N TYR A 77 6.61 -2.46 11.21
CA TYR A 77 7.22 -2.23 9.88
C TYR A 77 8.11 -3.40 9.45
N ARG A 78 8.92 -3.95 10.36
CA ARG A 78 9.76 -5.12 10.06
C ARG A 78 8.94 -6.36 9.72
N ALA A 79 7.86 -6.61 10.44
CA ALA A 79 6.94 -7.71 10.15
C ALA A 79 6.27 -7.49 8.78
N TRP A 80 5.91 -6.25 8.46
CA TRP A 80 5.35 -5.89 7.17
C TRP A 80 6.33 -6.14 6.02
N PHE A 81 7.59 -5.75 6.20
CA PHE A 81 8.67 -6.05 5.26
C PHE A 81 8.81 -7.55 4.97
N LEU A 82 8.62 -8.43 5.97
CA LEU A 82 8.65 -9.88 5.75
C LEU A 82 7.50 -10.35 4.84
N ILE A 83 6.31 -9.77 4.99
CA ILE A 83 5.18 -10.06 4.10
C ILE A 83 5.47 -9.53 2.69
N ASP A 84 6.08 -8.36 2.59
CA ASP A 84 6.49 -7.77 1.31
C ASP A 84 7.55 -8.59 0.59
N ILE A 85 8.48 -9.24 1.29
CA ILE A 85 9.40 -10.22 0.67
C ILE A 85 8.60 -11.34 -0.03
N ILE A 86 7.53 -11.83 0.60
CA ILE A 86 6.70 -12.91 0.02
C ILE A 86 5.95 -12.40 -1.21
N ILE A 87 5.37 -11.20 -1.15
CA ILE A 87 4.67 -10.56 -2.27
C ILE A 87 5.65 -10.31 -3.42
N PHE A 88 6.82 -9.76 -3.13
CA PHE A 88 7.87 -9.44 -4.10
C PHE A 88 8.47 -10.69 -4.74
N TYR A 89 8.65 -11.77 -3.95
CA TYR A 89 9.01 -13.07 -4.49
C TYR A 89 7.93 -13.60 -5.47
N GLY A 90 6.67 -13.51 -5.08
CA GLY A 90 5.54 -13.82 -5.96
C GLY A 90 5.61 -13.01 -7.25
N LEU A 91 5.86 -11.71 -7.15
CA LEU A 91 5.97 -10.78 -8.27
C LEU A 91 7.08 -11.18 -9.25
N ILE A 92 8.28 -11.49 -8.77
CA ILE A 92 9.39 -11.94 -9.61
C ILE A 92 9.08 -13.29 -10.28
N ARG A 93 8.38 -14.18 -9.58
CA ARG A 93 8.07 -15.53 -10.08
C ARG A 93 6.93 -15.55 -11.10
N HIS A 94 5.86 -14.79 -10.86
CA HIS A 94 4.59 -14.89 -11.59
C HIS A 94 4.22 -13.61 -12.36
N GLY A 95 4.76 -12.45 -11.99
CA GLY A 95 4.39 -11.16 -12.62
C GLY A 95 4.71 -11.09 -14.11
N ALA A 96 5.78 -11.76 -14.57
CA ALA A 96 6.14 -11.81 -15.99
C ALA A 96 5.06 -12.49 -16.84
N GLU A 97 4.26 -13.40 -16.27
CA GLU A 97 3.18 -14.09 -16.99
C GLU A 97 1.98 -13.16 -17.23
N GLN A 98 1.84 -12.09 -16.45
CA GLN A 98 0.77 -11.10 -16.57
C GLN A 98 1.14 -9.95 -17.53
N VAL A 99 2.36 -9.91 -18.07
CA VAL A 99 2.79 -8.92 -19.05
C VAL A 99 2.21 -9.28 -20.43
N SER A 100 1.35 -8.41 -20.96
CA SER A 100 0.72 -8.61 -22.27
C SER A 100 1.67 -8.41 -23.46
N ILE A 101 2.80 -7.73 -23.26
CA ILE A 101 3.76 -7.38 -24.31
C ILE A 101 4.93 -8.39 -24.29
N PRO A 102 5.05 -9.28 -25.29
CA PRO A 102 6.06 -10.35 -25.27
C PRO A 102 7.51 -9.83 -25.23
N SER A 103 7.80 -8.71 -25.90
CA SER A 103 9.14 -8.12 -25.93
C SER A 103 9.62 -7.62 -24.57
N VAL A 104 8.70 -7.23 -23.67
CA VAL A 104 9.02 -6.72 -22.32
C VAL A 104 9.10 -7.86 -21.30
N LYS A 105 8.47 -9.01 -21.58
CA LYS A 105 8.37 -10.15 -20.65
C LYS A 105 9.74 -10.63 -20.14
N ASN A 106 10.74 -10.68 -21.02
CA ASN A 106 12.10 -11.11 -20.65
C ASN A 106 12.84 -10.09 -19.77
N TYR A 107 12.48 -8.81 -19.87
CA TYR A 107 13.06 -7.73 -19.08
C TYR A 107 12.28 -7.44 -17.80
N PHE A 108 11.15 -8.11 -17.56
CA PHE A 108 10.27 -7.82 -16.44
C PHE A 108 10.97 -7.98 -15.08
N LYS A 109 11.68 -9.08 -14.86
CA LYS A 109 12.38 -9.35 -13.59
C LYS A 109 13.45 -8.30 -13.28
N PRO A 110 14.42 -8.01 -14.18
CA PRO A 110 15.40 -6.97 -13.91
C PRO A 110 14.75 -5.58 -13.80
N LEU A 111 13.70 -5.29 -14.56
CA LEU A 111 12.97 -4.02 -14.47
C LEU A 111 12.36 -3.82 -13.07
N ILE A 112 11.68 -4.83 -12.53
CA ILE A 112 11.06 -4.75 -11.21
C ILE A 112 12.10 -4.66 -10.10
N ALA A 113 13.17 -5.45 -10.18
CA ALA A 113 14.28 -5.37 -9.23
C ALA A 113 14.92 -3.98 -9.23
N PHE A 114 15.19 -3.43 -10.43
CA PHE A 114 15.70 -2.08 -10.59
C PHE A 114 14.73 -1.03 -10.05
N THR A 115 13.44 -1.18 -10.31
CA THR A 115 12.42 -0.24 -9.80
C THR A 115 12.35 -0.25 -8.28
N ALA A 116 12.37 -1.43 -7.65
CA ALA A 116 12.41 -1.54 -6.19
C ALA A 116 13.66 -0.88 -5.59
N MET A 117 14.81 -1.07 -6.23
CA MET A 117 16.07 -0.42 -5.84
C MET A 117 15.97 1.11 -5.95
N CYS A 118 15.44 1.64 -7.06
CA CYS A 118 15.23 3.08 -7.24
C CYS A 118 14.30 3.67 -6.17
N TRP A 119 13.21 2.97 -5.84
CA TRP A 119 12.32 3.39 -4.75
C TRP A 119 13.02 3.36 -3.40
N GLY A 120 13.81 2.32 -3.11
CA GLY A 120 14.61 2.23 -1.88
C GLY A 120 15.58 3.41 -1.74
N PHE A 121 16.31 3.77 -2.80
CA PHE A 121 17.18 4.96 -2.78
C PHE A 121 16.38 6.26 -2.62
N LEU A 122 15.26 6.40 -3.33
CA LEU A 122 14.41 7.58 -3.23
C LEU A 122 13.94 7.78 -1.78
N TYR A 123 13.40 6.73 -1.14
CA TYR A 123 12.93 6.83 0.25
C TYR A 123 14.08 7.03 1.24
N TYR A 124 15.23 6.41 1.00
CA TYR A 124 16.43 6.65 1.80
C TYR A 124 16.82 8.15 1.80
N PHE A 125 16.98 8.73 0.61
CA PHE A 125 17.34 10.15 0.50
C PHE A 125 16.22 11.07 1.01
N PHE A 126 14.96 10.73 0.77
CA PHE A 126 13.81 11.47 1.27
C PHE A 126 13.79 11.55 2.79
N LYS A 127 14.10 10.43 3.45
CA LYS A 127 14.19 10.31 4.91
C LYS A 127 15.36 11.08 5.49
N ILE A 128 16.59 10.88 5.01
CA ILE A 128 17.78 11.51 5.61
C ILE A 128 17.81 13.03 5.42
N GLN A 129 17.16 13.56 4.38
CA GLN A 129 17.05 15.00 4.13
C GLN A 129 15.94 15.65 4.96
N GLY A 130 15.17 14.87 5.74
CA GLY A 130 14.11 15.39 6.59
C GLY A 130 12.87 15.85 5.83
N PHE A 131 12.64 15.37 4.60
CA PHE A 131 11.42 15.64 3.85
C PHE A 131 10.21 14.82 4.33
N ASP A 132 10.46 13.83 5.18
CA ASP A 132 9.43 12.95 5.73
C ASP A 132 9.09 13.26 7.17
N THR A 133 7.93 12.77 7.61
CA THR A 133 7.57 12.80 9.03
C THR A 133 8.32 11.70 9.80
N PRO A 134 8.42 11.78 11.14
CA PRO A 134 9.06 10.75 11.96
C PRO A 134 8.50 9.33 11.79
N ILE A 135 7.30 9.20 11.22
CA ILE A 135 6.62 7.92 10.97
C ILE A 135 6.59 7.54 9.49
N GLY A 136 7.22 8.32 8.62
CA GLY A 136 7.23 8.08 7.18
C GLY A 136 5.92 8.41 6.46
N ALA A 137 5.07 9.26 7.03
CA ALA A 137 3.72 9.49 6.51
C ALA A 137 3.73 10.12 5.11
N ASN A 138 4.64 11.07 4.83
CA ASN A 138 4.65 11.74 3.53
C ASN A 138 5.00 10.73 2.42
N SER A 139 6.05 9.94 2.62
CA SER A 139 6.45 8.93 1.63
C SER A 139 5.46 7.76 1.52
N ALA A 140 4.85 7.36 2.63
CA ALA A 140 3.79 6.33 2.63
C ALA A 140 2.59 6.79 1.82
N TYR A 141 2.16 8.05 1.95
CA TYR A 141 1.02 8.57 1.20
C TYR A 141 1.33 8.82 -0.28
N ILE A 142 2.59 9.11 -0.63
CA ILE A 142 3.03 9.11 -2.04
C ILE A 142 2.87 7.71 -2.64
N ALA A 143 3.30 6.67 -1.93
CA ALA A 143 3.09 5.27 -2.34
C ALA A 143 1.59 4.92 -2.40
N GLN A 144 0.80 5.43 -1.45
CA GLN A 144 -0.64 5.19 -1.38
C GLN A 144 -1.38 5.76 -2.61
N ILE A 145 -1.06 6.99 -3.03
CA ILE A 145 -1.63 7.56 -4.25
C ILE A 145 -1.27 6.71 -5.47
N LEU A 146 -0.02 6.26 -5.56
CA LEU A 146 0.41 5.37 -6.64
C LEU A 146 -0.42 4.08 -6.66
N ILE A 147 -0.66 3.46 -5.49
CA ILE A 147 -1.54 2.30 -5.34
C ILE A 147 -2.94 2.63 -5.87
N SER A 148 -3.56 3.70 -5.37
CA SER A 148 -4.93 4.10 -5.71
C SER A 148 -5.11 4.35 -7.22
N ILE A 149 -4.19 5.09 -7.85
CA ILE A 149 -4.22 5.35 -9.29
C ILE A 149 -4.06 4.06 -10.09
N LEU A 150 -3.08 3.23 -9.75
CA LEU A 150 -2.82 1.99 -10.49
C LEU A 150 -3.98 1.01 -10.37
N TYR A 151 -4.63 0.93 -9.20
CA TYR A 151 -5.85 0.13 -9.03
C TYR A 151 -6.99 0.63 -9.92
N LEU A 152 -7.19 1.94 -9.99
CA LEU A 152 -8.17 2.54 -10.89
C LEU A 152 -7.85 2.24 -12.37
N LEU A 153 -6.58 2.31 -12.78
CA LEU A 153 -6.20 1.96 -14.15
C LEU A 153 -6.38 0.47 -14.46
N LEU A 154 -6.08 -0.42 -13.50
CA LEU A 154 -6.29 -1.86 -13.68
C LEU A 154 -7.77 -2.20 -13.86
N ILE A 155 -8.65 -1.61 -13.06
CA ILE A 155 -10.09 -1.85 -13.22
C ILE A 155 -10.64 -1.24 -14.51
N LEU A 156 -10.10 -0.12 -15.00
CA LEU A 156 -10.52 0.45 -16.28
C LEU A 156 -10.02 -0.37 -17.48
N ARG A 157 -8.87 -1.03 -17.35
CA ARG A 157 -8.24 -1.80 -18.43
C ARG A 157 -8.73 -3.24 -18.53
N HIS A 158 -9.04 -3.90 -17.41
CA HIS A 158 -9.38 -5.32 -17.40
C HIS A 158 -10.88 -5.57 -17.48
N HIS A 159 -11.33 -6.25 -18.54
CA HIS A 159 -12.73 -6.62 -18.75
C HIS A 159 -13.32 -7.54 -17.67
N LYS A 160 -12.50 -8.30 -16.92
CA LYS A 160 -12.99 -9.14 -15.84
C LYS A 160 -12.43 -8.67 -14.50
N LEU A 161 -13.29 -8.60 -13.47
CA LEU A 161 -12.94 -8.22 -12.10
C LEU A 161 -12.18 -9.31 -11.31
N VAL A 162 -11.63 -10.32 -11.99
CA VAL A 162 -10.97 -11.50 -11.37
C VAL A 162 -9.89 -11.11 -10.36
N TRP A 163 -9.30 -9.94 -10.53
CA TRP A 163 -8.11 -9.48 -9.81
C TRP A 163 -8.41 -8.74 -8.49
N SER A 164 -9.65 -8.25 -8.31
CA SER A 164 -10.00 -7.43 -7.16
C SER A 164 -11.25 -7.97 -6.48
N SER A 165 -11.05 -8.63 -5.33
CA SER A 165 -12.16 -9.02 -4.46
C SER A 165 -12.83 -7.78 -3.89
N TYR A 166 -14.17 -7.78 -3.82
CA TYR A 166 -14.94 -6.74 -3.15
C TYR A 166 -14.43 -6.45 -1.74
N ALA A 167 -14.03 -7.49 -1.00
CA ALA A 167 -13.46 -7.36 0.33
C ALA A 167 -12.10 -6.63 0.33
N ILE A 168 -11.23 -6.89 -0.65
CA ILE A 168 -9.93 -6.21 -0.78
C ILE A 168 -10.16 -4.71 -1.03
N SER A 169 -11.05 -4.37 -1.95
CA SER A 169 -11.38 -2.98 -2.28
C SER A 169 -11.83 -2.20 -1.05
N TRP A 170 -12.79 -2.72 -0.29
CA TRP A 170 -13.32 -2.04 0.90
C TRP A 170 -12.35 -2.01 2.08
N LEU A 171 -11.71 -3.14 2.42
CA LEU A 171 -10.77 -3.18 3.54
C LEU A 171 -9.59 -2.23 3.31
N ARG A 172 -9.11 -2.14 2.07
CA ARG A 172 -8.05 -1.20 1.68
C ARG A 172 -8.48 0.25 1.85
N SER A 173 -9.62 0.61 1.27
CA SER A 173 -10.13 1.98 1.32
C SER A 173 -10.48 2.41 2.74
N LEU A 174 -11.11 1.55 3.53
CA LEU A 174 -11.42 1.83 4.93
C LEU A 174 -10.15 1.91 5.79
N GLY A 175 -9.21 0.97 5.60
CA GLY A 175 -7.94 0.99 6.32
C GLY A 175 -7.17 2.30 6.07
N THR A 176 -7.08 2.72 4.81
CA THR A 176 -6.50 4.01 4.43
C THR A 176 -7.29 5.19 5.00
N GLY A 177 -8.62 5.11 5.02
CA GLY A 177 -9.48 6.13 5.63
C GLY A 177 -9.20 6.35 7.11
N PHE A 178 -9.09 5.28 7.91
CA PHE A 178 -8.74 5.38 9.34
C PHE A 178 -7.35 5.98 9.55
N ILE A 179 -6.36 5.57 8.74
CA ILE A 179 -5.01 6.15 8.80
C ILE A 179 -5.06 7.64 8.42
N SER A 180 -5.85 8.03 7.42
CA SER A 180 -6.00 9.43 7.00
C SER A 180 -6.62 10.30 8.09
N ILE A 181 -7.61 9.78 8.82
CA ILE A 181 -8.18 10.48 9.98
C ILE A 181 -7.11 10.69 11.05
N PHE A 182 -6.29 9.66 11.34
CA PHE A 182 -5.15 9.79 12.23
C PHE A 182 -4.17 10.88 11.75
N MET A 183 -3.82 10.91 10.45
CA MET A 183 -2.92 11.95 9.90
C MET A 183 -3.49 13.36 10.02
N VAL A 184 -4.80 13.53 9.84
CA VAL A 184 -5.48 14.83 10.00
C VAL A 184 -5.44 15.32 11.44
N LEU A 185 -5.61 14.41 12.40
CA LEU A 185 -5.61 14.74 13.83
C LEU A 185 -4.20 15.08 14.33
N HIS A 186 -3.21 14.28 13.93
CA HIS A 186 -1.86 14.37 14.48
C HIS A 186 -0.95 15.35 13.71
N TYR A 187 -1.15 15.54 12.40
CA TYR A 187 -0.37 16.46 11.55
C TYR A 187 -1.25 17.52 10.86
N PRO A 188 -2.00 18.35 11.61
CA PRO A 188 -2.93 19.32 11.02
C PRO A 188 -2.23 20.42 10.20
N ASP A 189 -0.98 20.75 10.51
CA ASP A 189 -0.23 21.81 9.83
C ASP A 189 0.54 21.30 8.60
N ASN A 190 0.62 19.97 8.39
CA ASN A 190 1.29 19.38 7.23
C ASN A 190 0.33 19.36 6.03
N TYR A 191 0.10 20.52 5.42
CA TYR A 191 -0.81 20.66 4.28
C TYR A 191 -0.46 19.75 3.10
N PHE A 192 0.83 19.41 2.92
CA PHE A 192 1.26 18.46 1.90
C PHE A 192 0.68 17.07 2.18
N LEU A 193 0.86 16.54 3.38
CA LEU A 193 0.29 15.26 3.81
C LEU A 193 -1.25 15.25 3.72
N LEU A 194 -1.91 16.31 4.19
CA LEU A 194 -3.37 16.42 4.12
C LEU A 194 -3.87 16.42 2.68
N THR A 195 -3.16 17.09 1.77
CA THR A 195 -3.44 17.06 0.34
C THR A 195 -3.32 15.64 -0.21
N LEU A 196 -2.26 14.91 0.16
CA LEU A 196 -2.09 13.52 -0.27
C LEU A 196 -3.22 12.62 0.28
N CYS A 197 -3.62 12.82 1.55
CA CYS A 197 -4.74 12.12 2.16
C CYS A 197 -6.03 12.37 1.39
N ALA A 198 -6.36 13.64 1.11
CA ALA A 198 -7.55 14.02 0.37
C ALA A 198 -7.54 13.43 -1.06
N LEU A 199 -6.43 13.53 -1.77
CA LEU A 199 -6.29 12.97 -3.12
C LEU A 199 -6.45 11.45 -3.12
N SER A 200 -5.80 10.75 -2.19
CA SER A 200 -5.94 9.29 -2.07
C SER A 200 -7.39 8.87 -1.78
N ALA A 201 -8.09 9.61 -0.91
CA ALA A 201 -9.49 9.36 -0.58
C ALA A 201 -10.43 9.62 -1.76
N VAL A 202 -10.20 10.68 -2.53
CA VAL A 202 -10.99 10.98 -3.75
C VAL A 202 -10.80 9.87 -4.79
N ILE A 203 -9.56 9.48 -5.06
CA ILE A 203 -9.26 8.44 -6.07
C ILE A 203 -9.83 7.09 -5.62
N ASP A 204 -9.71 6.74 -4.34
CA ASP A 204 -10.30 5.52 -3.80
C ASP A 204 -11.84 5.55 -3.82
N GLY A 205 -12.45 6.70 -3.57
CA GLY A 205 -13.90 6.89 -3.73
C GLY A 205 -14.35 6.66 -5.17
N VAL A 206 -13.66 7.26 -6.14
CA VAL A 206 -13.91 7.02 -7.57
C VAL A 206 -13.72 5.54 -7.91
N TYR A 207 -12.65 4.93 -7.43
CA TYR A 207 -12.41 3.50 -7.61
C TYR A 207 -13.56 2.64 -7.07
N LEU A 208 -14.06 2.91 -5.87
CA LEU A 208 -15.18 2.16 -5.28
C LEU A 208 -16.47 2.33 -6.09
N VAL A 209 -16.78 3.54 -6.57
CA VAL A 209 -17.94 3.81 -7.42
C VAL A 209 -17.84 3.03 -8.73
N VAL A 210 -16.70 3.09 -9.42
CA VAL A 210 -16.46 2.34 -10.66
C VAL A 210 -16.53 0.84 -10.39
N PHE A 211 -15.95 0.36 -9.30
CA PHE A 211 -15.98 -1.05 -8.91
C PHE A 211 -17.41 -1.54 -8.68
N HIS A 212 -18.20 -0.78 -7.93
CA HIS A 212 -19.60 -1.12 -7.66
C HIS A 212 -20.42 -1.15 -8.95
N HIS A 213 -20.30 -0.13 -9.79
CA HIS A 213 -21.01 -0.07 -11.06
C HIS A 213 -20.69 -1.28 -11.95
N ARG A 214 -19.40 -1.63 -12.07
CA ARG A 214 -18.97 -2.80 -12.86
C ARG A 214 -19.50 -4.11 -12.30
N MET A 215 -19.52 -4.29 -10.98
CA MET A 215 -20.11 -5.50 -10.39
C MET A 215 -21.60 -5.62 -10.71
N THR A 216 -22.36 -4.53 -10.65
CA THR A 216 -23.80 -4.57 -10.97
C THR A 216 -24.06 -4.93 -12.43
N VAL A 217 -23.26 -4.40 -13.35
CA VAL A 217 -23.35 -4.71 -14.79
C VAL A 217 -22.95 -6.16 -15.07
N ASP A 218 -21.82 -6.62 -14.54
CA ASP A 218 -21.36 -8.01 -14.72
C ASP A 218 -22.39 -9.02 -14.15
N HIS A 219 -23.03 -8.68 -13.03
CA HIS A 219 -24.10 -9.49 -12.44
C HIS A 219 -25.35 -9.52 -13.34
N ALA A 220 -25.80 -8.36 -13.83
CA ALA A 220 -26.96 -8.26 -14.72
C ALA A 220 -26.78 -9.07 -16.02
N ILE A 221 -25.58 -9.01 -16.63
CA ILE A 221 -25.23 -9.82 -17.80
C ILE A 221 -25.24 -11.31 -17.46
N ALA A 222 -24.71 -11.71 -16.30
CA ALA A 222 -24.66 -13.11 -15.89
C ALA A 222 -26.04 -13.71 -15.57
N THR A 223 -27.00 -12.88 -15.14
CA THR A 223 -28.38 -13.29 -14.85
C THR A 223 -29.32 -13.16 -16.07
N GLY A 224 -28.80 -12.78 -17.24
CA GLY A 224 -29.58 -12.69 -18.48
C GLY A 224 -30.59 -11.54 -18.52
N GLY A 225 -30.26 -10.41 -17.87
CA GLY A 225 -31.04 -9.18 -17.94
C GLY A 225 -31.03 -8.51 -19.31
#